data_AF-A0A7W9GEK3-F1
#
_entry.id   AF-A0A7W9GEK3-F1
#
_cell.length_a   1.000
_cell.length_b   1.000
_cell.length_c   1.000
_cell.angle_alpha   90.00
_cell.angle_beta   90.00
_cell.angle_gamma   90.00
#
_symmetry.space_group_name_H-M   'P 1'
#
loop_
_entity.id
_entity.type
_entity.pdbx_description
1 polymer ?
#
loop_
_entity_poly.entity_id
_entity_poly.type
_entity_poly.pdbx_seq_one_letter_code
_entity_poly.pdbx_strand_id
1 'polypeptide(L)'
;MNAYHSTGGPCAELVLIGAAAAQGTYDLDIIVAVGDRDRGVEPSCGRCRQVLLDYFPALKVIVGTSDGLRMVPVTDLPSESYIWADHQLDA
;
A
#
# COMPACT_ATOMS: atom_id res chain seq x y z
N MET A 1 -3.77 0.49 -9.63
CA MET A 1 -2.64 -0.30 -10.18
C MET A 1 -1.37 0.54 -10.07
N ASN A 2 -0.19 -0.07 -9.89
CA ASN A 2 1.08 0.66 -9.83
C ASN A 2 1.58 1.01 -11.24
N ALA A 3 2.50 1.97 -11.33
CA ALA A 3 3.27 2.26 -12.54
C ALA A 3 4.76 2.07 -12.22
N TYR A 4 5.30 0.91 -12.57
CA TYR A 4 6.69 0.58 -12.29
C TYR A 4 7.64 1.42 -13.16
N HIS A 5 8.64 2.03 -12.52
CA HIS A 5 9.74 2.73 -13.19
C HIS A 5 10.94 2.84 -12.25
N SER A 6 12.16 2.73 -12.79
CA SER A 6 13.41 2.73 -12.01
C SER A 6 13.64 4.01 -11.21
N THR A 7 13.09 5.13 -11.65
CA THR A 7 13.16 6.43 -10.96
C THR A 7 12.15 6.55 -9.81
N GLY A 8 11.57 5.44 -9.36
CA GLY A 8 10.56 5.43 -8.31
C GLY A 8 9.15 5.70 -8.82
N GLY A 9 8.72 4.99 -9.87
CA GLY A 9 7.32 5.03 -10.30
C GLY A 9 6.33 4.72 -9.15
N PRO A 10 5.11 5.28 -9.15
CA PRO A 10 4.20 5.20 -8.02
C PRO A 10 3.70 3.77 -7.79
N CYS A 11 3.66 3.36 -6.52
CA CYS A 11 2.92 2.17 -6.11
C CYS A 11 1.41 2.42 -6.27
N ALA A 12 0.61 1.35 -6.19
CA ALA A 12 -0.82 1.44 -6.41
C ALA A 12 -1.52 2.39 -5.42
N GLU A 13 -1.02 2.47 -4.18
CA GLU A 13 -1.51 3.34 -3.12
C GLU A 13 -1.34 4.82 -3.48
N LEU A 14 -0.19 5.19 -4.04
CA LEU A 14 0.05 6.58 -4.47
C LEU A 14 -0.80 6.97 -5.68
N VAL A 15 -1.01 6.02 -6.60
CA VAL A 15 -1.96 6.20 -7.71
C VAL A 15 -3.38 6.39 -7.16
N LEU A 16 -3.77 5.63 -6.15
CA LEU A 16 -5.08 5.73 -5.51
C LEU A 16 -5.30 7.10 -4.85
N ILE A 17 -4.33 7.65 -4.13
CA ILE A 17 -4.43 8.99 -3.54
C ILE A 17 -4.75 10.04 -4.62
N GLY A 18 -3.99 10.02 -5.73
CA GLY A 18 -4.22 10.93 -6.85
C GLY A 18 -5.59 10.73 -7.50
N ALA A 19 -6.01 9.47 -7.69
CA ALA A 19 -7.31 9.14 -8.27
C ALA A 19 -8.49 9.56 -7.38
N ALA A 20 -8.37 9.42 -6.06
CA ALA A 20 -9.36 9.87 -5.09
C ALA A 20 -9.47 11.40 -5.09
N ALA A 21 -8.33 12.10 -5.05
CA ALA A 21 -8.28 13.56 -5.11
C ALA A 21 -8.87 14.12 -6.41
N ALA A 22 -8.63 13.46 -7.55
CA ALA A 22 -9.23 13.85 -8.84
C ALA A 22 -10.76 13.70 -8.87
N GLN A 23 -11.32 12.86 -7.99
CA GLN A 23 -12.76 12.69 -7.79
C GLN A 23 -13.32 13.55 -6.65
N GLY A 24 -12.51 14.42 -6.05
CA GLY A 24 -12.92 15.25 -4.91
C GLY A 24 -13.05 14.49 -3.59
N THR A 25 -12.49 13.28 -3.49
CA THR A 25 -12.45 12.48 -2.26
C THR A 25 -11.12 12.72 -1.55
N TYR A 26 -11.18 13.36 -0.39
CA TYR A 26 -10.00 13.74 0.39
C TYR A 26 -9.94 13.10 1.78
N ASP A 27 -10.98 12.35 2.15
CA ASP A 27 -11.02 11.58 3.39
C ASP A 27 -11.05 10.10 3.02
N LEU A 28 -10.05 9.36 3.51
CA LEU A 28 -9.86 7.95 3.19
C LEU A 28 -9.92 7.15 4.49
N ASP A 29 -10.88 6.24 4.59
CA ASP A 29 -11.09 5.43 5.79
C ASP A 29 -10.22 4.17 5.83
N ILE A 30 -10.18 3.42 4.72
CA ILE A 30 -9.54 2.10 4.63
C ILE A 30 -8.87 1.92 3.25
N ILE A 31 -7.65 1.37 3.23
CA ILE A 31 -6.93 0.99 2.01
C ILE A 31 -6.44 -0.46 2.08
N VAL A 32 -6.32 -1.12 0.92
CA VAL A 32 -5.67 -2.42 0.76
C VAL A 32 -4.88 -2.44 -0.55
N ALA A 33 -3.68 -3.02 -0.53
CA ALA A 33 -2.92 -3.32 -1.73
C ALA A 33 -3.03 -4.83 -2.01
N VAL A 34 -3.30 -5.19 -3.27
CA VAL A 34 -3.45 -6.59 -3.70
C VAL A 34 -2.50 -6.84 -4.86
N GLY A 35 -1.69 -7.88 -4.71
CA GLY A 35 -0.78 -8.35 -5.75
C GLY A 35 -1.53 -9.03 -6.90
N ASP A 36 -0.95 -8.95 -8.10
CA ASP A 36 -1.41 -9.75 -9.24
C ASP A 36 -1.11 -11.24 -9.03
N ARG A 37 -1.63 -12.09 -9.93
CA ARG A 37 -1.35 -13.55 -9.96
C ARG A 37 -1.60 -14.25 -8.62
N ASP A 38 -2.74 -13.94 -8.00
CA ASP A 38 -3.20 -14.56 -6.75
C ASP A 38 -2.23 -14.40 -5.56
N ARG A 39 -1.33 -13.40 -5.59
CA ARG A 39 -0.43 -13.09 -4.47
C ARG A 39 -1.16 -12.57 -3.23
N GLY A 40 -2.42 -12.14 -3.38
CA GLY A 40 -3.25 -11.73 -2.26
C GLY A 40 -2.90 -10.34 -1.74
N VAL A 41 -3.19 -10.09 -0.46
CA VAL A 41 -2.95 -8.78 0.17
C VAL A 41 -1.47 -8.58 0.41
N GLU A 42 -0.93 -7.52 -0.17
CA GLU A 42 0.48 -7.15 -0.07
C GLU A 42 0.67 -6.07 1.00
N PRO A 43 1.74 -6.13 1.80
CA PRO A 43 2.06 -5.09 2.77
C PRO A 43 2.39 -3.77 2.05
N SER A 44 1.97 -2.64 2.63
CA SER A 44 2.35 -1.32 2.14
C SER A 44 3.87 -1.15 2.22
N CYS A 45 4.50 -0.72 1.14
CA CYS A 45 5.93 -0.43 1.14
C CYS A 45 6.27 0.79 2.02
N GLY A 46 7.53 0.93 2.44
CA GLY A 46 7.95 2.00 3.35
C GLY A 46 7.63 3.41 2.82
N ARG A 47 7.81 3.65 1.51
CA ARG A 47 7.46 4.93 0.87
C ARG A 47 5.95 5.21 0.95
N CYS A 48 5.12 4.24 0.61
CA CYS A 48 3.66 4.41 0.69
C CYS A 48 3.20 4.59 2.12
N ARG A 49 3.75 3.81 3.05
CA ARG A 49 3.43 3.94 4.48
C ARG A 49 3.71 5.36 4.97
N GLN A 50 4.87 5.93 4.65
CA GLN A 50 5.21 7.29 5.07
C GLN A 50 4.23 8.31 4.49
N VAL A 51 3.93 8.24 3.19
CA VAL A 51 2.95 9.13 2.56
C VAL A 51 1.56 8.98 3.19
N LEU A 52 1.09 7.75 3.39
CA LEU A 52 -0.21 7.51 4.01
C LEU A 52 -0.26 8.04 5.45
N LEU A 53 0.82 7.89 6.22
CA LEU A 53 0.93 8.44 7.57
C LEU A 53 0.91 9.98 7.57
N ASP A 54 1.60 10.61 6.62
CA ASP A 54 1.71 12.07 6.54
C ASP A 54 0.39 12.73 6.11
N TYR A 55 -0.33 12.14 5.16
CA TYR A 55 -1.56 12.72 4.62
C TYR A 55 -2.84 12.22 5.29
N PHE A 56 -2.85 10.97 5.77
CA PHE A 56 -4.05 10.29 6.27
C PHE A 56 -3.77 9.55 7.60
N PRO A 57 -3.43 10.26 8.69
CA PRO A 57 -3.02 9.62 9.95
C PRO A 57 -4.12 8.76 10.62
N ALA A 58 -5.39 8.97 10.27
CA ALA A 58 -6.52 8.16 10.74
C ALA A 58 -6.79 6.91 9.87
N LEU A 59 -6.10 6.77 8.74
CA LEU A 59 -6.32 5.71 7.76
C LEU A 59 -6.02 4.34 8.36
N LYS A 60 -6.87 3.37 8.00
CA LYS A 60 -6.63 1.96 8.30
C LYS A 60 -6.14 1.24 7.06
N VAL A 61 -5.20 0.32 7.24
CA VAL A 61 -4.64 -0.51 6.18
C VAL A 61 -5.00 -1.96 6.46
N ILE A 62 -5.51 -2.65 5.43
CA ILE A 62 -5.70 -4.09 5.51
C ILE A 62 -4.37 -4.77 5.15
N VAL A 63 -3.89 -5.63 6.05
CA VAL A 63 -2.65 -6.38 5.90
C VAL A 63 -2.92 -7.88 6.03
N GLY A 64 -2.13 -8.70 5.32
CA GLY A 64 -2.05 -10.13 5.55
C GLY A 64 -1.21 -10.43 6.80
N THR A 65 -1.71 -11.31 7.67
CA THR A 65 -0.97 -11.85 8.83
C THR A 65 -1.04 -13.37 8.83
N SER A 66 -0.27 -14.04 9.70
CA SER A 66 -0.35 -15.50 9.88
C SER A 66 -1.76 -15.99 10.22
N ASP A 67 -2.55 -15.13 10.88
CA ASP A 67 -3.89 -15.45 11.36
C ASP A 67 -4.99 -14.96 10.39
N GLY A 68 -4.62 -14.55 9.17
CA GLY A 68 -5.51 -14.01 8.15
C GLY A 68 -5.41 -12.49 7.99
N LEU A 69 -6.43 -11.89 7.38
CA LEU A 69 -6.46 -10.45 7.12
C LEU A 69 -6.79 -9.67 8.39
N ARG A 70 -6.03 -8.59 8.63
CA ARG A 70 -6.28 -7.65 9.72
C ARG A 70 -6.35 -6.23 9.20
N MET A 71 -7.20 -5.44 9.82
CA MET A 71 -7.25 -4.00 9.63
C MET A 71 -6.46 -3.35 10.76
N VAL A 72 -5.43 -2.58 10.42
CA VAL A 72 -4.55 -1.91 11.39
C VAL A 72 -4.46 -0.42 11.08
N PRO A 73 -4.33 0.46 12.08
CA PRO A 73 -4.02 1.87 11.84
C PRO A 73 -2.71 2.03 11.07
N VAL A 74 -2.61 3.03 10.20
CA VAL A 74 -1.37 3.33 9.44
C VAL A 74 -0.19 3.65 10.37
N THR A 75 -0.48 4.20 11.56
CA THR A 75 0.50 4.47 12.62
C THR A 75 1.16 3.22 13.16
N ASP A 76 0.47 2.08 13.09
CA ASP A 76 0.84 0.83 13.75
C ASP A 76 1.48 -0.17 12.78
N LEU A 77 1.56 0.18 11.48
CA LEU A 77 2.25 -0.64 10.51
C LEU A 77 3.74 -0.80 10.89
N PRO A 78 4.35 -1.98 10.73
CA PRO A 78 5.80 -2.13 10.92
C PRO A 78 6.59 -1.44 9.79
N SER A 79 7.84 -1.04 10.05
CA SER A 79 8.70 -0.36 9.05
C SER A 79 9.34 -1.32 8.04
N GLU A 80 9.35 -2.61 8.35
CA GLU A 80 10.26 -3.59 7.74
C GLU A 80 9.59 -4.55 6.74
N SER A 81 8.29 -4.43 6.45
CA SER A 81 7.54 -5.58 5.89
C SER A 81 7.41 -5.66 4.37
N TYR A 82 8.06 -4.81 3.57
CA TYR A 82 7.99 -4.92 2.09
C TYR A 82 9.35 -5.27 1.48
N ILE A 83 9.49 -6.52 1.03
CA ILE A 83 10.69 -7.01 0.37
C ILE A 83 10.40 -7.14 -1.13
N TRP A 84 10.90 -6.19 -1.94
CA TRP A 84 10.71 -6.19 -3.40
C TRP A 84 11.26 -7.46 -4.07
N ALA A 85 12.34 -8.02 -3.53
CA ALA A 85 13.02 -9.19 -4.10
C ALA A 85 12.11 -10.42 -4.18
N ASP A 86 11.17 -10.58 -3.25
CA ASP A 86 10.21 -11.69 -3.22
C ASP A 86 9.19 -11.64 -4.37
N HIS A 87 9.17 -10.54 -5.12
CA HIS A 87 8.21 -10.28 -6.20
C HIS A 87 8.85 -10.13 -7.57
N GLN A 88 10.18 -10.29 -7.69
CA GLN A 88 10.81 -10.45 -9.00
C GLN A 88 10.50 -11.84 -9.54
N LEU A 89 10.04 -11.90 -10.79
CA LEU A 89 9.94 -13.17 -11.51
C LEU A 89 11.37 -13.67 -11.77
N ASP A 90 11.61 -14.96 -11.52
CA ASP A 90 12.79 -15.62 -12.08
C ASP A 90 12.77 -15.40 -13.59
N ALA A 91 13.88 -14.87 -14.12
CA ALA A 91 14.03 -14.53 -15.53
C ALA A 91 14.00 -15.77 -16.43
#